data_AF-A0A0M2XXU9-F1
#
_entry.id   AF-A0A0M2XXU9-F1
#
_cell.length_a   1.000
_cell.length_b   1.000
_cell.length_c   1.000
_cell.angle_alpha   90.00
_cell.angle_beta   90.00
_cell.angle_gamma   90.00
#
_symmetry.space_group_name_H-M   'P 1'
#
loop_
_entity.id
_entity.type
_entity.pdbx_description
1 polymer ?
#
loop_
_entity_poly.entity_id
_entity_poly.type
_entity_poly.pdbx_seq_one_letter_code
_entity_poly.pdbx_strand_id
1 'polypeptide(L)'
;MQEMYKRVTETLKQRAQAIRADAIIEYSVDINEISGKGSQMFMITAVGTPVHLKEVARVPVEKQDDLLDGELIQQKVRADIILENYKSLGSINKETAEFIATSGPREFEPLVFKAMNEDYGLEQTPKEKLEVLFRYFDYLPYEEAIAILYQKAI
;
A
#
# COMPACT_ATOMS: atom_id res chain seq x y z
N MET A 1 -13.37 -13.17 -25.51
CA MET A 1 -14.09 -12.95 -24.22
C MET A 1 -13.49 -11.77 -23.46
N GLN A 2 -12.22 -11.82 -23.04
CA GLN A 2 -11.58 -10.75 -22.24
C GLN A 2 -11.69 -9.35 -22.87
N GLU A 3 -11.53 -9.24 -24.19
CA GLU A 3 -11.68 -7.97 -24.94
C GLU A 3 -13.10 -7.37 -24.82
N MET A 4 -14.13 -8.23 -24.81
CA MET A 4 -15.53 -7.79 -24.69
C MET A 4 -15.82 -7.30 -23.27
N TYR A 5 -15.35 -8.02 -22.24
CA TYR A 5 -15.43 -7.59 -20.85
C TYR A 5 -14.78 -6.22 -20.66
N LYS A 6 -13.59 -6.02 -21.23
CA LYS A 6 -12.90 -4.73 -21.17
C LYS A 6 -13.74 -3.62 -21.80
N ARG A 7 -14.33 -3.86 -22.98
CA ARG A 7 -15.17 -2.87 -23.67
C ARG A 7 -16.43 -2.49 -22.90
N VAL A 8 -17.16 -3.45 -22.33
CA VAL A 8 -18.38 -3.14 -21.55
C VAL A 8 -18.05 -2.42 -20.25
N THR A 9 -16.96 -2.82 -19.58
CA THR A 9 -16.45 -2.15 -18.37
C THR A 9 -16.09 -0.69 -18.68
N GLU A 10 -15.34 -0.46 -19.76
CA GLU A 10 -14.93 0.88 -20.17
C GLU A 10 -16.12 1.76 -20.54
N THR A 11 -17.11 1.19 -21.24
CA THR A 11 -18.35 1.90 -21.59
C THR A 11 -19.13 2.30 -20.33
N LEU A 12 -19.22 1.41 -19.34
CA LEU A 12 -19.89 1.71 -18.07
C LEU A 12 -19.13 2.79 -17.28
N LYS A 13 -17.79 2.73 -17.24
CA LYS A 13 -16.93 3.75 -16.63
C LYS A 13 -17.13 5.12 -17.26
N GLN A 14 -17.12 5.21 -18.59
CA GLN A 14 -17.34 6.47 -19.31
C GLN A 14 -18.70 7.09 -18.97
N ARG A 15 -19.75 6.26 -18.83
CA ARG A 15 -21.08 6.73 -18.41
C ARG A 15 -21.10 7.23 -16.96
N ALA A 16 -20.44 6.53 -16.05
CA ALA A 16 -20.32 6.96 -14.65
C ALA A 16 -19.51 8.26 -14.53
N GLN A 17 -18.43 8.40 -15.29
CA GLN A 17 -17.63 9.63 -15.36
C GLN A 17 -18.43 10.82 -15.93
N ALA A 18 -19.31 10.58 -16.92
CA ALA A 18 -20.16 11.62 -17.49
C ALA A 18 -21.11 12.27 -16.47
N ILE A 19 -21.48 11.53 -15.43
CA ILE A 19 -22.26 12.03 -14.29
C ILE A 19 -21.40 12.37 -13.06
N ARG A 20 -20.08 12.46 -13.25
CA ARG A 20 -19.06 12.81 -12.25
C ARG A 20 -18.97 11.87 -11.03
N ALA A 21 -19.44 10.63 -11.16
CA ALA A 21 -19.30 9.66 -10.09
C ALA A 21 -17.82 9.28 -9.86
N ASP A 22 -17.47 9.05 -8.59
CA ASP A 22 -16.12 8.67 -8.17
C ASP A 22 -15.90 7.15 -8.24
N ALA A 23 -16.97 6.36 -8.09
CA ALA A 23 -16.92 4.91 -8.11
C ALA A 23 -18.20 4.29 -8.68
N ILE A 24 -18.12 2.99 -9.03
CA ILE A 24 -19.26 2.15 -9.38
C ILE A 24 -19.29 1.00 -8.38
N ILE A 25 -20.39 0.85 -7.64
CA ILE A 25 -20.61 -0.26 -6.69
C ILE A 25 -21.60 -1.27 -7.27
N GLU A 26 -21.67 -2.47 -6.68
CA GLU A 26 -22.54 -3.56 -7.13
C GLU A 26 -22.38 -3.89 -8.62
N TYR A 27 -21.12 -3.88 -9.08
CA TYR A 27 -20.79 -4.18 -10.47
C TYR A 27 -21.05 -5.66 -10.78
N SER A 28 -21.85 -5.93 -11.81
CA SER A 28 -22.05 -7.27 -12.33
C SER A 28 -22.07 -7.29 -13.86
N VAL A 29 -21.63 -8.41 -14.43
CA VAL A 29 -21.64 -8.65 -15.87
C VAL A 29 -22.34 -9.95 -16.16
N ASP A 30 -23.30 -9.89 -17.05
CA ASP A 30 -24.08 -11.03 -17.51
C ASP A 30 -23.89 -11.23 -19.02
N ILE A 31 -23.90 -12.49 -19.46
CA ILE A 31 -23.73 -12.87 -20.86
C ILE A 31 -24.89 -13.78 -21.26
N ASN A 32 -25.74 -13.28 -22.15
CA ASN A 32 -26.86 -14.02 -22.68
C ASN A 32 -26.62 -14.39 -24.14
N GLU A 33 -26.91 -15.63 -24.51
CA GLU A 33 -27.00 -16.00 -25.92
C GLU A 33 -28.31 -15.45 -26.50
N ILE A 34 -28.20 -14.68 -27.56
CA ILE A 34 -29.32 -14.19 -28.37
C ILE A 34 -29.18 -14.78 -29.77
N SER A 35 -29.75 -15.96 -29.99
CA SER A 35 -29.63 -16.65 -31.27
C SER A 35 -30.73 -16.23 -32.26
N GLY A 36 -30.36 -16.18 -33.53
CA GLY A 36 -31.29 -15.88 -34.62
C GLY A 36 -30.82 -16.47 -35.95
N LYS A 37 -31.68 -17.27 -36.59
CA LYS A 37 -31.58 -17.68 -38.01
C LYS A 37 -30.22 -18.27 -38.44
N GLY A 38 -29.60 -19.08 -37.59
CA GLY A 38 -28.35 -19.79 -37.90
C GLY A 38 -27.06 -19.08 -37.47
N SER A 39 -27.14 -17.98 -36.74
CA SER A 39 -25.99 -17.32 -36.10
C SER A 39 -26.15 -17.28 -34.59
N GLN A 40 -25.08 -17.61 -33.86
CA GLN A 40 -24.99 -17.43 -32.41
C GLN A 40 -24.47 -16.01 -32.14
N MET A 41 -25.29 -15.18 -31.52
CA MET A 41 -24.85 -13.88 -31.00
C MET A 41 -24.93 -13.91 -29.48
N PHE A 42 -24.10 -13.08 -28.84
CA PHE A 42 -24.06 -12.94 -27.39
C PHE A 42 -24.31 -11.48 -27.03
N MET A 43 -25.26 -11.25 -26.15
CA MET A 43 -25.48 -9.98 -25.48
C MET A 43 -24.67 -9.98 -24.19
N ILE A 44 -23.85 -8.96 -24.00
CA ILE A 44 -23.09 -8.77 -22.77
C ILE A 44 -23.62 -7.52 -22.11
N THR A 45 -24.10 -7.67 -20.88
CA THR A 45 -24.72 -6.61 -20.11
C THR A 45 -23.87 -6.37 -18.88
N ALA A 46 -23.41 -5.13 -18.69
CA ALA A 46 -22.73 -4.70 -17.47
C ALA A 46 -23.63 -3.71 -16.73
N VAL A 47 -23.86 -3.95 -15.44
CA VAL A 47 -24.66 -3.08 -14.56
C VAL A 47 -23.86 -2.73 -13.31
N GLY A 48 -24.19 -1.60 -12.71
CA GLY A 48 -23.59 -1.12 -11.47
C GLY A 48 -24.14 0.25 -11.11
N THR A 49 -23.99 0.63 -9.85
CA THR A 49 -24.52 1.88 -9.31
C THR A 49 -23.39 2.90 -9.19
N PRO A 50 -23.44 4.02 -9.95
CA PRO A 50 -22.47 5.08 -9.84
C PRO A 50 -22.70 5.87 -8.53
N VAL A 51 -21.64 6.09 -7.75
CA VAL A 51 -21.69 6.77 -6.46
C VAL A 51 -20.61 7.84 -6.34
N HIS A 52 -20.89 8.85 -5.53
CA HIS A 52 -19.87 9.81 -5.09
C HIS A 52 -19.32 9.33 -3.75
N LEU A 53 -17.99 9.27 -3.65
CA LEU A 53 -17.32 8.85 -2.43
C LEU A 53 -17.16 10.05 -1.53
N LYS A 54 -17.59 9.92 -0.28
CA LYS A 54 -17.25 10.86 0.78
C LYS A 54 -16.29 10.16 1.70
N GLU A 55 -15.10 10.71 1.88
CA GLU A 55 -14.17 10.23 2.89
C GLU A 55 -14.83 10.45 4.26
N VAL A 56 -15.35 9.37 4.83
CA VAL A 56 -15.79 9.31 6.21
C VAL A 56 -14.58 8.76 6.96
N ALA A 57 -14.09 9.52 7.95
CA ALA A 57 -12.91 9.26 8.77
C ALA A 57 -12.36 7.83 8.64
N ARG A 58 -11.08 7.71 8.21
CA ARG A 58 -10.36 6.44 7.99
C ARG A 58 -10.72 5.41 9.05
N VAL A 59 -11.72 4.59 8.74
CA VAL A 59 -11.98 3.38 9.51
C VAL A 59 -10.83 2.45 9.11
N PRO A 60 -10.07 1.88 10.05
CA PRO A 60 -9.13 0.84 9.72
C PRO A 60 -9.93 -0.29 9.09
N VAL A 61 -9.92 -0.36 7.77
CA VAL A 61 -10.46 -1.49 7.02
C VAL A 61 -9.54 -2.65 7.37
N GLU A 62 -10.04 -3.61 8.16
CA GLU A 62 -9.44 -4.93 8.21
C GLU A 62 -9.37 -5.42 6.76
N LYS A 63 -8.16 -5.40 6.19
CA LYS A 63 -7.93 -5.78 4.81
C LYS A 63 -8.41 -7.23 4.66
N GLN A 64 -9.43 -7.42 3.84
CA GLN A 64 -9.74 -8.73 3.30
C GLN A 64 -8.63 -9.04 2.28
N ASP A 65 -7.73 -9.94 2.68
CA ASP A 65 -6.55 -10.41 1.94
C ASP A 65 -6.96 -11.13 0.65
N ASP A 66 -7.01 -10.43 -0.49
CA ASP A 66 -7.07 -11.14 -1.78
C ASP A 66 -6.27 -10.50 -2.93
N LEU A 67 -5.55 -9.41 -2.68
CA LEU A 67 -4.56 -8.88 -3.62
C LEU A 67 -3.31 -8.45 -2.86
N LEU A 68 -2.34 -9.37 -2.84
CA LEU A 68 -1.00 -9.12 -2.32
C LEU A 68 -0.22 -8.25 -3.31
N ASP A 69 0.10 -7.03 -2.90
CA ASP A 69 0.94 -6.12 -3.66
C ASP A 69 2.39 -6.65 -3.70
N GLY A 70 2.90 -6.91 -4.91
CA GLY A 70 4.24 -7.44 -5.13
C GLY A 70 5.35 -6.49 -4.64
N GLU A 71 5.10 -5.18 -4.62
CA GLU A 71 6.05 -4.20 -4.09
C GLU A 71 6.16 -4.33 -2.57
N LEU A 72 5.02 -4.51 -1.89
CA LEU A 72 4.98 -4.73 -0.45
C LEU A 72 5.67 -6.05 -0.05
N ILE A 73 5.52 -7.11 -0.86
CA ILE A 73 6.25 -8.38 -0.65
C ILE A 73 7.75 -8.15 -0.78
N GLN A 74 8.20 -7.43 -1.80
CA GLN A 74 9.64 -7.16 -1.98
C GLN A 74 10.20 -6.33 -0.82
N GLN A 75 9.45 -5.34 -0.34
CA GLN A 75 9.82 -4.56 0.83
C GLN A 75 9.89 -5.44 2.09
N LYS A 76 8.93 -6.35 2.30
CA LYS A 76 8.93 -7.30 3.43
C LYS A 76 10.07 -8.31 3.36
N VAL A 77 10.30 -8.93 2.21
CA VAL A 77 11.42 -9.87 2.01
C VAL A 77 12.77 -9.15 2.23
N ARG A 78 12.90 -7.92 1.76
CA ARG A 78 14.12 -7.13 1.98
C ARG A 78 14.28 -6.74 3.46
N ALA A 79 13.19 -6.42 4.16
CA ALA A 79 13.20 -6.18 5.60
C ALA A 79 13.61 -7.44 6.38
N ASP A 80 13.06 -8.60 6.05
CA ASP A 80 13.40 -9.88 6.69
C ASP A 80 14.86 -10.26 6.46
N ILE A 81 15.38 -10.11 5.23
CA ILE A 81 16.80 -10.34 4.92
C ILE A 81 17.71 -9.38 5.70
N ILE A 82 17.32 -8.11 5.85
CA ILE A 82 18.07 -7.13 6.64
C ILE A 82 18.03 -7.54 8.13
N LEU A 83 16.88 -7.95 8.66
CA LEU A 83 16.72 -8.41 10.04
C LEU A 83 17.51 -9.70 10.33
N GLU A 84 17.52 -10.66 9.41
CA GLU A 84 18.27 -11.92 9.53
C GLU A 84 19.78 -11.71 9.44
N ASN A 85 20.25 -10.92 8.46
CA ASN A 85 21.67 -10.58 8.35
C ASN A 85 22.14 -9.77 9.57
N TYR A 86 21.28 -8.92 10.13
CA TYR A 86 21.60 -8.09 11.29
C TYR A 86 21.76 -8.87 12.59
N LYS A 87 21.02 -9.97 12.78
CA LYS A 87 21.27 -10.89 13.91
C LYS A 87 22.71 -11.44 13.91
N SER A 88 23.39 -11.42 12.76
CA SER A 88 24.74 -11.95 12.57
C SER A 88 25.87 -10.89 12.56
N LEU A 89 25.58 -9.65 12.15
CA LEU A 89 26.57 -8.58 11.93
C LEU A 89 26.19 -7.37 12.79
N GLY A 90 26.92 -7.17 13.88
CA GLY A 90 26.61 -6.21 14.94
C GLY A 90 26.74 -4.72 14.61
N SER A 91 26.64 -4.30 13.34
CA SER A 91 26.61 -2.89 12.96
C SER A 91 25.78 -2.62 11.70
N ILE A 92 25.04 -1.52 11.71
CA ILE A 92 24.26 -1.04 10.55
C ILE A 92 25.17 -0.15 9.68
N ASN A 93 25.14 -0.29 8.35
CA ASN A 93 25.85 0.63 7.46
C ASN A 93 24.97 1.85 7.08
N LYS A 94 25.58 2.95 6.62
CA LYS A 94 24.87 4.21 6.31
C LYS A 94 23.75 4.03 5.29
N GLU A 95 23.99 3.25 4.24
CA GLU A 95 23.02 2.97 3.17
C GLU A 95 21.80 2.23 3.71
N THR A 96 22.00 1.29 4.64
CA THR A 96 20.92 0.55 5.30
C THR A 96 20.14 1.46 6.24
N ALA A 97 20.81 2.37 6.95
CA ALA A 97 20.13 3.36 7.79
C ALA A 97 19.25 4.33 6.97
N GLU A 98 19.73 4.79 5.81
CA GLU A 98 18.94 5.63 4.90
C GLU A 98 17.76 4.87 4.29
N PHE A 99 17.95 3.61 3.92
CA PHE A 99 16.88 2.74 3.43
C PHE A 99 15.81 2.50 4.51
N ILE A 100 16.23 2.23 5.75
CA ILE A 100 15.32 2.09 6.89
C ILE A 100 14.50 3.37 7.09
N ALA A 101 15.15 4.54 7.05
CA ALA A 101 14.49 5.83 7.27
C ALA A 101 13.53 6.27 6.15
N THR A 102 13.61 5.65 4.97
CA THR A 102 12.80 6.02 3.79
C THR A 102 11.85 4.92 3.34
N SER A 103 11.95 3.72 3.89
CA SER A 103 11.12 2.59 3.46
C SER A 103 9.74 2.61 4.11
N GLY A 104 9.63 2.97 5.40
CA GLY A 104 8.34 3.07 6.09
C GLY A 104 7.71 1.80 6.70
N PRO A 105 8.24 0.54 6.58
CA PRO A 105 7.72 -0.58 7.35
C PRO A 105 7.91 -0.43 8.86
N ARG A 106 6.91 -0.88 9.61
CA ARG A 106 6.85 -0.89 11.08
C ARG A 106 7.91 -1.81 11.70
N GLU A 107 8.33 -2.84 10.98
CA GLU A 107 9.29 -3.85 11.40
C GLU A 107 10.70 -3.30 11.61
N PHE A 108 10.98 -2.09 11.11
CA PHE A 108 12.24 -1.39 11.34
C PHE A 108 12.32 -0.62 12.66
N GLU A 109 11.23 -0.54 13.43
CA GLU A 109 11.19 0.14 14.73
C GLU A 109 12.42 -0.17 15.63
N PRO A 110 12.77 -1.44 15.94
CA PRO A 110 13.92 -1.74 16.79
C PRO A 110 15.27 -1.34 16.17
N LEU A 111 15.36 -1.27 14.84
CA LEU A 111 16.57 -0.91 14.12
C LEU A 111 16.77 0.61 14.05
N VAL A 112 15.69 1.39 13.97
CA VAL A 112 15.76 2.87 13.98
C VAL A 112 16.28 3.39 15.32
N PHE A 113 15.75 2.89 16.44
CA PHE A 113 16.23 3.28 17.76
C PHE A 113 17.66 2.83 18.03
N LYS A 114 18.07 1.67 17.47
CA LYS A 114 19.44 1.20 17.58
C LYS A 114 20.39 2.01 16.70
N ALA A 115 19.93 2.44 15.52
CA ALA A 115 20.66 3.33 14.64
C ALA A 115 20.93 4.71 15.26
N MET A 116 20.03 5.23 16.08
CA MET A 116 20.30 6.45 16.85
C MET A 116 21.44 6.28 17.87
N ASN A 117 21.57 5.09 18.44
CA ASN A 117 22.50 4.81 19.54
C ASN A 117 23.88 4.35 19.04
N GLU A 118 24.01 3.91 17.79
CA GLU A 118 25.29 3.55 17.18
C GLU A 118 26.01 4.80 16.62
N ASP A 119 27.33 4.90 16.86
CA ASP A 119 28.17 5.93 16.24
C ASP A 119 28.70 5.42 14.90
N TYR A 120 28.15 5.96 13.81
CA TYR A 120 28.47 5.56 12.43
C TYR A 120 29.82 6.09 11.90
N GLY A 121 30.81 6.29 12.77
CA GLY A 121 32.20 6.57 12.36
C GLY A 121 32.43 7.89 11.59
N LEU A 122 31.44 8.76 11.54
CA LEU A 122 31.55 10.14 11.09
C LEU A 122 31.09 11.01 12.25
N GLU A 123 31.67 12.20 12.42
CA GLU A 123 31.19 13.23 13.36
C GLU A 123 29.76 13.63 12.97
N GLN A 124 28.78 12.78 13.28
CA GLN A 124 27.37 13.06 13.07
C GLN A 124 26.92 13.91 14.24
N THR A 125 26.52 15.12 13.92
CA THR A 125 25.92 16.00 14.91
C THR A 125 24.63 15.36 15.42
N PRO A 126 24.28 15.52 16.71
CA PRO A 126 23.02 15.01 17.27
C PRO A 126 21.77 15.39 16.44
N LYS A 127 21.85 16.51 15.71
CA LYS A 127 20.82 17.00 14.80
C LYS A 127 20.61 16.08 13.59
N GLU A 128 21.68 15.58 12.98
CA GLU A 128 21.59 14.69 11.81
C GLU A 128 20.99 13.34 12.18
N LYS A 129 21.32 12.81 13.37
CA LYS A 129 20.72 11.57 13.89
C LYS A 129 19.21 11.73 14.16
N LEU A 130 18.80 12.87 14.71
CA LEU A 130 17.38 13.20 14.92
C LEU A 130 16.63 13.37 13.60
N GLU A 131 17.27 13.93 12.57
CA GLU A 131 16.62 14.13 11.26
C GLU A 131 16.28 12.80 10.57
N VAL A 132 17.17 11.80 10.68
CA VAL A 132 16.92 10.43 10.18
C VAL A 132 15.76 9.78 10.93
N LEU A 133 15.67 10.00 12.25
CA LEU A 133 14.57 9.51 13.08
C LEU A 133 13.23 10.14 12.66
N PHE A 134 13.17 11.48 12.56
CA PHE A 134 11.94 12.17 12.19
C PHE A 134 11.48 11.78 10.79
N ARG A 135 12.42 11.61 9.85
CA ARG A 135 12.10 11.14 8.50
C ARG A 135 11.43 9.77 8.51
N TYR A 136 11.90 8.82 9.32
CA TYR A 136 11.23 7.52 9.46
C TYR A 136 9.78 7.66 9.95
N PHE A 137 9.55 8.49 10.97
CA PHE A 137 8.20 8.71 11.52
C PHE A 137 7.29 9.51 10.59
N ASP A 138 7.83 10.38 9.73
CA ASP A 138 7.07 11.10 8.71
C ASP A 138 6.44 10.17 7.66
N TYR A 139 7.01 8.98 7.45
CA TYR A 139 6.47 7.96 6.55
C TYR A 139 5.49 6.99 7.23
N LEU A 140 5.33 7.07 8.55
CA LEU A 140 4.38 6.24 9.30
C LEU A 140 3.02 6.96 9.48
N PRO A 141 1.89 6.24 9.52
CA PRO A 141 0.61 6.81 9.93
C PRO A 141 0.70 7.46 11.32
N TYR A 142 0.07 8.62 11.50
CA TYR A 142 0.14 9.42 12.73
C TYR A 142 -0.12 8.61 14.02
N GLU A 143 -1.13 7.75 14.02
CA GLU A 143 -1.48 6.90 15.16
C GLU A 143 -0.41 5.83 15.45
N GLU A 144 0.23 5.28 14.41
CA GLU A 144 1.30 4.29 14.55
C GLU A 144 2.61 4.93 15.05
N ALA A 145 2.95 6.12 14.53
CA ALA A 145 4.08 6.89 15.01
C ALA A 145 3.92 7.25 16.50
N ILE A 146 2.72 7.67 16.92
CA ILE A 146 2.42 7.95 18.33
C ILE A 146 2.49 6.69 19.17
N ALA A 147 1.91 5.58 18.70
CA ALA A 147 1.96 4.31 19.43
C ALA A 147 3.40 3.90 19.70
N ILE A 148 4.29 3.98 18.70
CA ILE A 148 5.70 3.64 18.84
C ILE A 148 6.44 4.61 19.79
N LEU A 149 6.26 5.92 19.59
CA LEU A 149 6.96 6.94 20.37
C LEU A 149 6.53 6.96 21.84
N TYR A 150 5.25 6.70 22.11
CA TYR A 150 4.68 6.82 23.46
C TYR A 150 4.46 5.47 24.17
N GLN A 151 4.44 4.31 23.50
CA GLN A 151 4.45 3.00 24.19
C GLN A 151 5.78 2.70 24.86
N LYS A 152 6.90 3.19 24.32
CA LYS A 152 8.25 2.99 24.88
C LYS A 152 8.66 4.01 25.96
N ALA A 153 7.77 4.96 26.28
CA ALA A 153 8.03 6.01 27.26
C ALA A 153 7.55 5.66 28.70
N ILE A 154 7.18 4.40 28.96
CA ILE A 154 6.80 3.87 30.29
C ILE A 154 7.77 2.75 30.68
#